data_AF-A0A7C2N6Q6-F1
#
_entry.id   AF-A0A7C2N6Q6-F1
#
_cell.length_a   1.000
_cell.length_b   1.000
_cell.length_c   1.000
_cell.angle_alpha   90.00
_cell.angle_beta   90.00
_cell.angle_gamma   90.00
#
_symmetry.space_group_name_H-M   'P 1'
#
loop_
_entity.id
_entity.type
_entity.pdbx_description
1 polymer ?
#
loop_
_entity_poly.entity_id
_entity_poly.type
_entity_poly.pdbx_seq_one_letter_code
_entity_poly.pdbx_strand_id
1 'polypeptide(L)'
;MTKKSQGLLMACAAVLMAVAPMISAGADDVPLIPREVLFGNPVKASPRLSPCGTRLAYLAPSDKGVLNVWVRTIGKEDDAQVTNDTHRGIRIHFWAEDGTR
;
A
#
# COMPACT_ATOMS: atom_id res chain seq x y z
N MET A 1 -21.88 -15.66 -69.78
CA MET A 1 -20.98 -16.50 -68.96
C MET A 1 -19.61 -15.88 -69.13
N THR A 2 -18.92 -15.24 -68.18
CA THR A 2 -18.56 -15.58 -66.79
C THR A 2 -18.11 -14.27 -66.11
N LYS A 3 -19.00 -13.57 -65.41
CA LYS A 3 -18.69 -12.33 -64.66
C LYS A 3 -18.95 -12.42 -63.15
N LYS A 4 -19.19 -13.64 -62.64
CA LYS A 4 -19.59 -13.88 -61.23
C LYS A 4 -18.44 -14.28 -60.29
N SER A 5 -17.24 -14.60 -60.78
CA SER A 5 -16.14 -15.08 -59.92
C SER A 5 -15.21 -13.99 -59.37
N GLN A 6 -15.18 -12.79 -59.97
CA GLN A 6 -14.32 -11.69 -59.48
C GLN A 6 -14.93 -10.90 -58.31
N GLY A 7 -16.26 -10.89 -58.18
CA GLY A 7 -16.93 -10.24 -57.04
C GLY A 7 -16.80 -11.01 -55.73
N LEU A 8 -16.53 -12.32 -55.79
CA LEU A 8 -16.48 -13.18 -54.60
C LEU A 8 -15.11 -13.15 -53.89
N LEU A 9 -14.03 -12.86 -54.62
CA LEU A 9 -12.69 -12.77 -54.05
C LEU A 9 -12.42 -11.42 -53.34
N MET A 10 -13.12 -10.34 -53.72
CA MET A 10 -13.00 -9.05 -53.03
C MET A 10 -13.88 -8.92 -51.78
N ALA A 11 -14.97 -9.69 -51.68
CA ALA A 11 -15.88 -9.62 -50.54
C ALA A 11 -15.32 -10.28 -49.26
N CYS A 12 -14.47 -11.30 -49.39
CA CYS A 12 -13.83 -11.93 -48.22
C CYS A 12 -12.66 -11.11 -47.64
N ALA A 13 -11.98 -10.30 -48.46
CA ALA A 13 -10.88 -9.47 -47.98
C ALA A 13 -11.36 -8.22 -47.20
N ALA A 14 -12.57 -7.72 -47.51
CA ALA A 14 -13.11 -6.53 -46.85
C ALA A 14 -13.78 -6.82 -45.49
N VAL A 15 -14.22 -8.06 -45.24
CA VAL A 15 -14.84 -8.44 -43.95
C VAL A 15 -13.80 -8.79 -42.88
N LEU A 16 -12.57 -9.13 -43.27
CA LEU A 16 -11.48 -9.38 -42.31
C LEU A 16 -10.89 -8.10 -41.68
N MET A 17 -11.22 -6.90 -42.19
CA MET A 17 -10.75 -5.63 -41.60
C MET A 17 -11.72 -4.99 -40.60
N ALA A 18 -12.92 -5.56 -40.39
CA ALA A 18 -13.97 -4.93 -39.59
C ALA A 18 -14.17 -5.56 -38.18
N VAL A 19 -13.38 -6.56 -37.80
CA VAL A 19 -13.43 -7.15 -36.46
C VAL A 19 -12.32 -6.61 -35.57
N ALA A 20 -12.63 -5.44 -35.00
CA ALA A 20 -12.19 -4.89 -33.71
C ALA A 20 -10.69 -4.59 -33.48
N PRO A 21 -10.33 -3.33 -33.10
CA PRO A 21 -9.45 -3.19 -31.95
C PRO A 21 -10.28 -3.52 -30.71
N MET A 22 -10.28 -4.79 -30.28
CA MET A 22 -10.73 -5.11 -28.93
C MET A 22 -9.71 -4.51 -27.97
N ILE A 23 -10.04 -3.30 -27.50
CA ILE A 23 -9.68 -2.70 -26.22
C ILE A 23 -8.31 -3.17 -25.69
N SER A 24 -7.24 -2.48 -26.08
CA SER A 24 -6.16 -2.29 -25.12
C SER A 24 -6.52 -1.03 -24.34
N ALA A 25 -7.30 -1.20 -23.27
CA ALA A 25 -7.27 -0.23 -22.19
C ALA A 25 -5.89 -0.40 -21.56
N GLY A 26 -4.93 0.42 -22.02
CA GLY A 26 -3.55 0.33 -21.60
C GLY A 26 -3.47 0.46 -20.08
N ALA A 27 -2.83 -0.52 -19.43
CA ALA A 27 -2.46 -0.41 -18.02
C ALA A 27 -1.58 0.82 -17.73
N ASP A 28 -1.03 1.46 -18.77
CA ASP A 28 -0.17 2.63 -18.72
C ASP A 28 -0.89 3.90 -18.23
N ASP A 29 -2.22 3.99 -18.37
CA ASP A 29 -3.01 5.15 -17.90
C ASP A 29 -3.46 5.04 -16.45
N VAL A 30 -3.23 3.90 -15.79
CA VAL A 30 -3.54 3.73 -14.36
C VAL A 30 -2.30 4.14 -13.54
N PRO A 31 -2.38 5.22 -12.75
CA PRO A 31 -1.24 5.62 -11.92
C PRO A 31 -0.89 4.49 -10.94
N LEU A 32 0.36 4.05 -10.99
CA LEU A 32 0.86 3.00 -10.10
C LEU A 32 0.89 3.52 -8.66
N ILE A 33 0.48 2.67 -7.71
CA ILE A 33 0.66 2.96 -6.29
C ILE A 33 2.17 2.99 -6.02
N PRO A 34 2.72 4.07 -5.42
CA PRO A 34 4.13 4.12 -5.08
C PRO A 34 4.50 2.94 -4.17
N ARG A 35 5.62 2.26 -4.47
CA ARG A 35 6.08 1.10 -3.69
C ARG A 35 6.24 1.42 -2.20
N GLU A 36 6.65 2.65 -1.88
CA GLU A 36 6.78 3.14 -0.51
C GLU A 36 5.45 3.09 0.26
N VAL A 37 4.31 3.32 -0.41
CA VAL A 37 2.98 3.24 0.23
C VAL A 37 2.64 1.79 0.59
N LEU A 38 3.08 0.82 -0.21
CA LEU A 38 2.78 -0.61 0.00
C LEU A 38 3.77 -1.31 0.93
N PHE A 39 5.04 -0.91 0.87
CA PHE A 39 6.15 -1.65 1.50
C PHE A 39 6.99 -0.82 2.47
N GLY A 40 6.74 0.50 2.54
CA GLY A 40 7.39 1.39 3.49
C GLY A 40 6.88 1.18 4.91
N ASN A 41 7.48 1.90 5.85
CA ASN A 41 7.04 1.83 7.24
C ASN A 41 5.70 2.58 7.43
N PRO A 42 4.79 2.04 8.26
CA PRO A 42 3.56 2.74 8.60
C PRO A 42 3.88 4.01 9.40
N VAL A 43 3.02 5.02 9.29
CA VAL A 43 3.12 6.25 10.11
C VAL A 43 2.95 5.91 11.60
N LYS A 44 1.93 5.11 11.95
CA LYS A 44 1.70 4.55 13.29
C LYS A 44 1.06 3.17 13.15
N ALA A 45 1.52 2.17 13.92
CA ALA A 45 1.00 0.80 13.87
C ALA A 45 0.98 0.13 15.24
N SER A 46 0.25 -0.99 15.35
CA SER A 46 0.16 -1.83 16.55
C SER A 46 -0.20 -1.05 17.84
N PRO A 47 -1.28 -0.25 17.86
CA PRO A 47 -1.64 0.55 19.03
C PRO A 47 -2.02 -0.32 20.22
N ARG A 48 -1.56 0.08 21.43
CA ARG A 48 -1.90 -0.58 22.70
C ARG A 48 -2.11 0.44 23.82
N LEU A 49 -3.27 0.41 24.45
CA LEU A 49 -3.52 1.16 25.68
C LEU A 49 -2.74 0.55 26.84
N SER A 50 -2.22 1.39 27.74
CA SER A 50 -1.74 0.93 29.03
C SER A 50 -2.89 0.30 29.83
N PRO A 51 -2.63 -0.62 30.77
CA PRO A 51 -3.65 -1.23 31.61
C PRO A 51 -4.58 -0.23 32.32
N CYS A 52 -4.05 0.91 32.75
CA CYS A 52 -4.81 1.99 33.38
C CYS A 52 -5.49 2.95 32.39
N GLY A 53 -5.33 2.76 31.08
CA GLY A 53 -5.99 3.54 30.03
C GLY A 53 -5.48 4.97 29.83
N THR A 54 -4.41 5.38 30.52
CA THR A 54 -3.90 6.77 30.47
C THR A 54 -2.88 7.01 29.37
N ARG A 55 -2.26 5.96 28.83
CA ARG A 55 -1.20 6.05 27.81
C ARG A 55 -1.49 5.17 26.61
N LEU A 56 -0.99 5.58 25.46
CA LEU A 56 -1.00 4.80 24.22
C LEU A 56 0.44 4.51 23.80
N ALA A 57 0.79 3.23 23.70
CA ALA A 57 1.99 2.77 23.02
C ALA A 57 1.66 2.41 21.56
N TYR A 58 2.59 2.67 20.65
CA TYR A 58 2.48 2.28 19.24
C TYR A 58 3.87 2.19 18.59
N LEU A 59 3.95 1.59 17.41
CA LEU A 59 5.16 1.56 16.59
C LEU A 59 5.13 2.71 15.58
N ALA A 60 6.22 3.45 15.48
CA ALA A 60 6.43 4.46 14.45
C ALA A 60 7.92 4.62 14.10
N PRO A 61 8.26 5.11 12.90
CA PRO A 61 9.65 5.34 12.50
C PRO A 61 10.32 6.39 13.40
N SER A 62 11.59 6.18 13.73
CA SER A 62 12.46 7.23 14.24
C SER A 62 12.82 8.24 13.15
N ASP A 63 13.60 9.25 13.50
CA ASP A 63 14.24 10.18 12.55
C ASP A 63 15.05 9.47 11.45
N LYS A 64 15.61 8.30 11.77
CA LYS A 64 16.35 7.42 10.83
C LYS A 64 15.44 6.47 10.04
N GLY A 65 14.12 6.56 10.21
CA GLY A 65 13.15 5.72 9.52
C GLY A 65 13.01 4.31 10.09
N VAL A 66 13.61 3.98 11.23
CA VAL A 66 13.54 2.63 11.83
C VAL A 66 12.41 2.55 12.85
N LEU A 67 11.53 1.54 12.75
CA LEU A 67 10.40 1.39 13.68
C LEU A 67 10.87 1.23 15.13
N ASN A 68 10.36 2.10 16.00
CA ASN A 68 10.60 2.11 17.43
C ASN A 68 9.27 2.17 18.18
N VAL A 69 9.30 1.92 19.48
CA VAL A 69 8.13 2.12 20.35
C VAL A 69 8.05 3.59 20.72
N TRP A 70 6.86 4.15 20.53
CA TRP A 70 6.49 5.49 20.94
C TRP A 70 5.37 5.41 21.96
N VAL A 71 5.37 6.34 22.92
CA VAL A 71 4.34 6.45 23.95
C VAL A 71 3.82 7.88 23.98
N ARG A 72 2.51 8.04 24.13
CA ARG A 72 1.87 9.33 24.40
C ARG A 72 0.82 9.22 25.49
N THR A 73 0.52 10.34 26.14
CA THR A 73 -0.64 10.47 27.02
C THR A 73 -1.91 10.58 26.18
N ILE A 74 -2.97 9.89 26.57
CA ILE A 74 -4.27 10.00 25.89
C ILE A 74 -4.78 11.44 25.97
N GLY A 75 -5.19 11.98 24.81
CA GLY A 75 -5.70 13.35 24.69
C GLY A 75 -4.63 14.43 24.64
N LYS A 76 -3.34 14.06 24.59
CA LYS A 76 -2.22 14.99 24.42
C LYS A 76 -1.41 14.68 23.16
N GLU A 77 -0.55 15.63 22.81
CA GLU A 77 0.42 15.56 21.72
C GLU A 77 1.85 15.51 22.29
N ASP A 78 2.08 14.64 23.26
CA ASP A 78 3.34 14.45 23.98
C ASP A 78 4.04 13.13 23.60
N ASP A 79 3.88 12.73 22.34
CA ASP A 79 4.45 11.52 21.76
C ASP A 79 5.99 11.51 21.92
N ALA A 80 6.51 10.46 22.56
CA ALA A 80 7.94 10.29 22.80
C ALA A 80 8.41 8.88 22.40
N GLN A 81 9.54 8.82 21.70
CA GLN A 81 10.22 7.57 21.40
C GLN A 81 10.88 7.02 22.67
N VAL A 82 10.55 5.79 23.06
CA VAL A 82 11.07 5.15 24.31
C VAL A 82 12.10 4.05 24.06
N THR A 83 12.34 3.67 22.80
CA THR A 83 13.38 2.72 22.38
C THR A 83 14.30 3.35 21.34
N ASN A 84 15.47 2.78 21.08
CA ASN A 84 16.39 3.28 20.04
C ASN A 84 17.00 2.15 19.22
N ASP A 85 16.16 1.34 18.59
CA ASP A 85 16.62 0.39 17.57
C ASP A 85 17.03 1.14 16.30
N THR A 86 18.25 0.89 15.83
CA THR A 86 18.83 1.52 14.65
C THR A 86 19.07 0.52 13.51
N HIS A 87 18.52 -0.70 13.61
CA HIS A 87 18.79 -1.78 12.67
C HIS A 87 17.50 -2.30 12.04
N ARG A 88 16.82 -3.26 12.67
CA ARG A 88 15.67 -3.97 12.07
C ARG A 88 14.34 -3.25 12.35
N GLY A 89 14.29 -2.53 13.45
CA GLY A 89 13.10 -1.97 14.04
C GLY A 89 12.28 -3.02 14.79
N ILE A 90 11.56 -2.54 15.80
CA ILE A 90 10.70 -3.34 16.65
C ILE A 90 9.41 -3.69 15.90
N ARG A 91 8.90 -4.90 16.10
CA ARG A 91 7.66 -5.39 15.48
C ARG A 91 6.58 -5.77 16.49
N ILE A 92 6.99 -6.06 17.73
CA ILE A 92 6.10 -6.50 18.80
C ILE A 92 6.54 -5.77 20.08
N HIS A 93 5.57 -5.24 20.81
CA HIS A 93 5.74 -4.64 22.13
C HIS A 93 4.48 -4.92 22.96
N PHE A 94 4.62 -4.88 24.28
CA PHE A 94 3.54 -5.04 25.25
C PHE A 94 3.79 -4.13 26.45
N TRP A 95 2.71 -3.77 27.14
CA TRP A 95 2.81 -3.19 28.48
C TRP A 95 3.04 -4.30 29.50
N ALA A 96 3.85 -4.02 30.52
CA ALA A 96 3.81 -4.78 31.75
C ALA A 96 2.44 -4.63 32.42
N GLU A 97 2.03 -5.63 33.20
CA GLU A 97 0.74 -5.63 33.89
C GLU A 97 0.59 -4.48 34.88
N ASP A 98 1.70 -4.02 35.46
CA ASP A 98 1.75 -2.84 36.34
C ASP A 98 1.45 -1.51 35.61
N GLY A 99 1.47 -1.53 34.27
CA GLY A 99 1.16 -0.39 33.40
C GLY A 99 2.17 0.75 33.40
N THR A 100 3.37 0.53 33.94
CA THR A 100 4.42 1.55 34.07
C THR A 100 5.58 1.40 33.09
N ARG A 101 5.71 0.25 32.42
CA ARG A 101 6.82 -0.09 31.52
C ARG A 101 6.42 -1.08 30.44
#